data_AF-A0A8T3RJU4-F1
#
_entry.id   AF-A0A8T3RJU4-F1
#
_cell.length_a   1.000
_cell.length_b   1.000
_cell.length_c   1.000
_cell.angle_alpha   90.00
_cell.angle_beta   90.00
_cell.angle_gamma   90.00
#
_symmetry.space_group_name_H-M   'P 1'
#
loop_
_entity.id
_entity.type
_entity.pdbx_description
1 polymer ?
#
loop_
_entity_poly.entity_id
_entity_poly.type
_entity_poly.pdbx_seq_one_letter_code
_entity_poly.pdbx_strand_id
1 'polypeptide(L)' 'MRISQFLLPTVRESPADAEIISHHLMLRAGMVRRLAAGIYTWLPLGLRVLRKVERIIRE' A
#
# COMPACT_ATOMS: atom_id res chain seq x y z
N MET A 1 -15.11 -4.82 -9.08
CA MET A 1 -14.04 -3.97 -9.65
C MET A 1 -13.13 -4.87 -10.45
N ARG A 2 -12.93 -4.60 -11.75
CA ARG A 2 -12.09 -5.44 -12.62
C ARG A 2 -10.62 -5.07 -12.41
N ILE A 3 -9.73 -6.05 -12.29
CA ILE A 3 -8.29 -5.81 -12.10
C ILE A 3 -7.70 -5.02 -13.28
N SER A 4 -8.16 -5.29 -14.50
CA SER A 4 -7.73 -4.58 -15.71
C SER A 4 -8.02 -3.06 -15.70
N GLN A 5 -8.91 -2.58 -14.83
CA GLN A 5 -9.27 -1.17 -14.69
C GLN A 5 -8.77 -0.58 -13.36
N PHE A 6 -7.92 -1.31 -12.64
CA PHE A 6 -7.47 -0.95 -11.30
C PHE A 6 -5.95 -0.81 -11.27
N LEU A 7 -5.48 0.31 -10.72
CA LEU A 7 -4.06 0.50 -10.46
C LEU A 7 -3.62 -0.44 -9.34
N LEU A 8 -2.96 -1.54 -9.71
CA LEU A 8 -2.38 -2.52 -8.79
C LEU A 8 -0.96 -2.90 -9.27
N PRO A 9 0.04 -2.06 -8.98
CA PRO A 9 1.41 -2.27 -9.42
C PRO A 9 2.13 -3.22 -8.46
N THR A 10 1.85 -4.52 -8.55
CA THR A 10 2.58 -5.52 -7.76
C THR A 10 4.01 -5.66 -8.26
N VAL A 11 4.95 -5.91 -7.33
CA VAL A 11 6.36 -6.14 -7.66
C VAL A 11 6.83 -7.51 -7.19
N ARG A 12 7.67 -8.16 -7.99
CA ARG A 12 8.22 -9.50 -7.70
C ARG A 12 9.25 -9.47 -6.57
N GLU A 13 9.98 -8.38 -6.46
CA GLU A 13 11.05 -8.19 -5.48
C GLU A 13 10.72 -6.99 -4.60
N SER A 14 11.00 -7.11 -3.30
CA SER A 14 10.86 -5.98 -2.40
C SER A 14 12.07 -5.06 -2.56
N PRO A 15 11.90 -3.73 -2.46
CA PRO A 15 13.02 -2.82 -2.26
C PRO A 15 13.86 -3.24 -1.05
N ALA A 16 15.19 -3.18 -1.19
CA ALA A 16 16.13 -3.54 -0.13
C ALA A 16 16.02 -2.65 1.12
N ASP A 17 15.45 -1.44 0.95
CA ASP A 17 15.33 -0.41 1.98
C ASP A 17 14.27 -0.71 3.06
N ALA A 18 13.44 -1.74 2.86
CA ALA A 18 12.44 -2.10 3.85
C ALA A 18 13.05 -3.05 4.89
N GLU A 19 12.98 -2.68 6.17
CA GLU A 19 13.56 -3.49 7.26
C GLU A 19 12.55 -4.49 7.85
N ILE A 20 11.25 -4.21 7.73
CA ILE A 20 10.18 -4.99 8.36
C ILE A 20 9.26 -5.65 7.34
N ILE A 21 8.78 -6.85 7.67
CA ILE A 21 7.94 -7.68 6.79
C ILE A 21 6.66 -6.94 6.34
N SER A 22 6.01 -6.20 7.24
CA SER A 22 4.81 -5.43 6.90
C SER A 22 5.08 -4.41 5.80
N HIS A 23 6.19 -3.67 5.90
CA HIS A 23 6.60 -2.68 4.90
C HIS A 23 6.92 -3.36 3.56
N HIS A 24 7.66 -4.47 3.57
CA HIS A 24 7.90 -5.27 2.37
C HIS A 24 6.60 -5.68 1.67
N LEU A 25 5.64 -6.23 2.43
CA LEU A 25 4.37 -6.69 1.87
C LEU A 25 3.54 -5.53 1.32
N MET A 26 3.49 -4.40 2.02
CA MET A 26 2.75 -3.22 1.56
C MET A 26 3.32 -2.65 0.26
N LEU A 27 4.65 -2.67 0.09
CA LEU A 27 5.30 -2.28 -1.16
C LEU A 27 5.01 -3.30 -2.28
N ARG A 28 5.21 -4.60 -2.00
CA ARG A 28 5.00 -5.69 -2.98
C ARG A 28 3.57 -5.78 -3.49
N ALA A 29 2.60 -5.58 -2.61
CA ALA A 29 1.19 -5.64 -2.94
C ALA A 29 0.68 -4.37 -3.65
N GLY A 30 1.54 -3.36 -3.87
CA GLY A 30 1.12 -2.09 -4.45
C GLY A 30 0.14 -1.34 -3.56
N MET A 31 0.32 -1.38 -2.23
CA MET A 31 -0.53 -0.67 -1.26
C MET A 31 0.00 0.74 -0.97
N VAL A 32 1.32 0.93 -0.96
CA VAL A 32 1.97 2.22 -0.72
C VAL A 32 3.14 2.43 -1.68
N ARG A 33 3.49 3.69 -1.94
CA ARG A 33 4.69 4.08 -2.67
C ARG A 33 5.43 5.16 -1.89
N ARG A 34 6.74 4.96 -1.66
CA ARG A 34 7.59 5.96 -1.00
C ARG A 34 7.72 7.21 -1.89
N LEU A 35 7.49 8.37 -1.30
CA LEU A 35 7.71 9.69 -1.93
C LEU A 35 9.03 10.30 -1.42
N ALA A 36 9.24 10.27 -0.11
CA ALA A 36 10.47 10.71 0.57
C ALA A 36 10.69 9.87 1.84
N ALA A 37 11.76 10.13 2.60
CA ALA A 37 11.99 9.44 3.88
C ALA A 37 10.80 9.65 4.83
N GLY A 38 10.17 8.56 5.27
CA GLY A 38 8.99 8.59 6.12
C GLY A 38 7.68 9.05 5.45
N ILE A 39 7.70 9.43 4.16
CA ILE A 39 6.54 9.95 3.45
C ILE A 39 6.11 8.96 2.37
N TYR A 40 4.85 8.53 2.46
CA TYR A 40 4.27 7.53 1.55
C TYR A 40 2.99 8.03 0.91
N THR A 41 2.80 7.68 -0.36
CA THR A 41 1.53 7.80 -1.06
C THR A 41 0.73 6.51 -0.91
N TRP A 42 -0.52 6.62 -0.49
CA TRP A 42 -1.45 5.49 -0.47
C TRP A 42 -1.95 5.19 -1.88
N LEU A 43 -1.70 3.96 -2.34
CA LEU A 43 -2.25 3.47 -3.60
C LEU A 43 -3.68 2.96 -3.40
N PRO A 44 -4.48 2.77 -4.46
CA PRO A 44 -5.90 2.49 -4.33
C PRO A 44 -6.24 1.29 -3.43
N LEU A 45 -5.41 0.24 -3.41
CA LEU A 45 -5.60 -0.90 -2.51
C LEU A 45 -5.38 -0.51 -1.03
N GLY A 46 -4.27 0.20 -0.75
CA GLY A 46 -3.96 0.67 0.60
C GLY A 46 -4.98 1.68 1.12
N LEU A 47 -5.44 2.62 0.28
CA LEU A 47 -6.46 3.60 0.64
C LEU A 47 -7.80 2.94 1.01
N ARG A 48 -8.18 1.84 0.35
CA ARG A 48 -9.40 1.09 0.70
C ARG A 48 -9.31 0.47 2.09
N VAL A 49 -8.14 -0.06 2.47
CA VAL A 49 -7.93 -0.61 3.83
C VAL A 49 -7.92 0.52 4.84
N LEU A 50 -7.21 1.61 4.56
CA LEU A 50 -7.15 2.78 5.43
C LEU A 50 -8.55 3.33 5.75
N ARG A 51 -9.42 3.47 4.74
CA ARG A 51 -10.81 3.93 4.94
C ARG A 51 -11.67 2.97 5.78
N LYS A 52 -11.40 1.65 5.71
CA LYS A 52 -12.09 0.67 6.57
C LYS A 52 -11.71 0.88 8.03
N VAL A 53 -10.42 1.03 8.29
CA VAL A 53 -9.89 1.29 9.64
C VAL A 53 -10.41 2.63 10.16
N GLU A 54 -10.35 3.68 9.33
CA GLU A 54 -10.90 5.00 9.65
C GLU A 54 -12.37 4.93 10.07
N ARG A 55 -13.18 4.18 9.32
CA ARG A 55 -14.60 4.01 9.65
C ARG A 55 -14.81 3.34 11.01
N ILE A 56 -14.06 2.29 11.31
CA ILE A 56 -14.13 1.59 12.61
C ILE A 56 -13.74 2.53 13.76
N ILE A 57 -12.77 3.42 13.55
CA ILE A 57 -12.34 4.39 14.58
C ILE A 57 -13.39 5.48 14.80
N ARG A 58 -14.19 5.82 13.77
CA ARG A 58 -15.23 6.86 13.84
C ARG A 58 -16.53 6.39 14.49
N GLU A 59 -16.78 5.09 14.48
CA GLU A 59 -17.92 4.43 15.15
C GLU A 59 -17.55 4.09 16.60
#